data_AF-A0A3E4NQ59-F1
#
_entry.id   AF-A0A3E4NQ59-F1
#
_cell.length_a   1.000
_cell.length_b   1.000
_cell.length_c   1.000
_cell.angle_alpha   90.00
_cell.angle_beta   90.00
_cell.angle_gamma   90.00
#
_symmetry.space_group_name_H-M   'P 1'
#
loop_
_entity.id
_entity.type
_entity.pdbx_description
1 polymer ?
#
loop_
_entity_poly.entity_id
_entity_poly.type
_entity_poly.pdbx_seq_one_letter_code
_entity_poly.pdbx_strand_id
1 'polypeptide(L)'
;MKRNLLLFTFMALCSSFIFSMPSDTRRQIKMKVRQPIEHRSTNHPDPVRVYINNSLLEVEFEHPSKDVTITIINSETGKTIYYEKIISLEKVRLIDLSEEDKKAEYALEISTSSWFTTGIFTID
;
A
#
# COMPACT_ATOMS: atom_id res chain seq x y z
N MET A 1 55.99 5.23 -13.03
CA MET A 1 54.71 4.68 -13.55
C MET A 1 53.76 4.13 -12.46
N LYS A 2 53.80 4.60 -11.20
CA LYS A 2 52.92 4.08 -10.12
C LYS A 2 51.78 5.03 -9.70
N ARG A 3 51.84 6.31 -10.09
CA ARG A 3 50.87 7.34 -9.67
C ARG A 3 49.56 7.34 -10.48
N ASN A 4 49.61 6.92 -11.75
CA ASN A 4 48.42 6.84 -12.61
C ASN A 4 47.59 5.56 -12.34
N LEU A 5 48.19 4.52 -11.77
CA LEU A 5 47.50 3.27 -11.45
C LEU A 5 46.52 3.44 -10.29
N LEU A 6 46.86 4.29 -9.31
CA LEU A 6 46.00 4.63 -8.17
C LEU A 6 44.73 5.38 -8.58
N LEU A 7 44.81 6.29 -9.56
CA LEU A 7 43.63 6.99 -10.08
C LEU A 7 42.66 6.03 -10.80
N PHE A 8 43.18 5.06 -11.54
CA PHE A 8 42.35 4.06 -12.23
C PHE A 8 41.64 3.13 -11.23
N THR A 9 42.32 2.70 -10.16
CA THR A 9 41.68 1.90 -9.11
C THR A 9 40.62 2.68 -8.31
N PHE A 10 40.80 3.99 -8.14
CA PHE A 10 39.84 4.84 -7.42
C PHE A 10 38.58 5.11 -8.26
N MET A 11 38.73 5.37 -9.56
CA MET A 11 37.60 5.49 -10.50
C MET A 11 36.76 4.21 -10.58
N ALA A 12 37.41 3.03 -10.56
CA ALA A 12 36.71 1.75 -10.58
C ALA A 12 35.87 1.52 -9.30
N LEU A 13 36.37 1.94 -8.13
CA LEU A 13 35.63 1.87 -6.85
C LEU A 13 34.42 2.81 -6.81
N CYS A 14 34.45 3.93 -7.55
CA CYS A 14 33.29 4.82 -7.67
C CYS A 14 32.21 4.27 -8.62
N SER A 15 32.55 3.41 -9.57
CA SER A 15 31.59 2.84 -10.52
C SER A 15 30.68 1.73 -9.95
N SER A 16 31.00 1.17 -8.78
CA SER A 16 30.11 0.24 -8.07
C SER A 16 28.98 0.95 -7.29
N PHE A 17 28.92 2.28 -7.33
CA PHE A 17 27.81 3.08 -6.80
C PHE A 17 26.80 3.50 -7.89
N ILE A 18 26.77 2.81 -9.02
CA ILE A 18 25.81 3.10 -10.08
C ILE A 18 24.46 2.50 -9.69
N PHE A 19 23.59 3.37 -9.17
CA PHE A 19 22.14 3.26 -9.23
C PHE A 19 21.55 1.99 -8.59
N SER A 20 21.36 2.01 -7.27
CA SER A 20 20.13 1.41 -6.72
C SER A 20 18.98 2.28 -7.23
N MET A 21 18.50 1.95 -8.42
CA MET A 21 17.20 2.41 -8.90
C MET A 21 16.20 1.85 -7.87
N PRO A 22 15.47 2.67 -7.10
CA PRO A 22 14.42 2.14 -6.26
C PRO A 22 13.46 1.44 -7.23
N SER A 23 13.40 0.11 -7.13
CA SER A 23 12.40 -0.66 -7.84
C SER A 23 11.07 -0.04 -7.44
N ASP A 24 10.34 0.49 -8.42
CA ASP A 24 9.04 1.13 -8.22
C ASP A 24 8.01 0.03 -7.88
N THR A 25 8.21 -0.63 -6.74
CA THR A 25 7.43 -1.75 -6.21
C THR A 25 6.15 -1.27 -5.52
N ARG A 26 5.98 0.05 -5.41
CA ARG A 26 4.80 0.66 -4.82
C ARG A 26 3.69 0.72 -5.87
N ARG A 27 2.77 -0.22 -5.80
CA ARG A 27 1.59 -0.29 -6.67
C ARG A 27 0.36 0.26 -5.97
N GLN A 28 -0.35 1.18 -6.62
CA GLN A 28 -1.64 1.65 -6.13
C GLN A 28 -2.74 0.61 -6.37
N ILE A 29 -3.54 0.33 -5.34
CA ILE A 29 -4.69 -0.56 -5.42
C ILE A 29 -5.91 0.26 -5.85
N LYS A 30 -6.62 -0.22 -6.87
CA LYS A 30 -7.84 0.42 -7.36
C LYS A 30 -9.00 0.11 -6.40
N MET A 31 -9.40 1.13 -5.63
CA MET A 31 -10.52 1.04 -4.70
C MET A 31 -11.85 1.35 -5.41
N LYS A 32 -12.92 0.68 -4.98
CA LYS A 32 -14.29 0.93 -5.42
C LYS A 32 -15.12 1.40 -4.24
N VAL A 33 -15.33 2.71 -4.17
CA VAL A 33 -16.15 3.33 -3.13
C VAL A 33 -17.63 3.01 -3.37
N ARG A 34 -18.29 2.54 -2.33
CA ARG A 34 -19.75 2.41 -2.24
C ARG A 34 -20.22 3.33 -1.12
N GLN A 35 -20.69 4.51 -1.47
CA GLN A 35 -21.41 5.38 -0.53
C GLN A 35 -22.89 4.96 -0.49
N PRO A 36 -23.54 5.03 0.69
CA PRO A 36 -24.99 5.06 0.75
C PRO A 36 -25.46 6.24 -0.12
N ILE A 37 -26.35 5.98 -1.07
CA ILE A 37 -26.79 6.97 -2.06
C ILE A 37 -27.62 8.04 -1.35
N GLU A 38 -26.99 9.12 -0.91
CA GLU A 38 -27.66 10.39 -0.71
C GLU A 38 -27.32 11.28 -1.90
N HIS A 39 -28.36 11.68 -2.63
CA HIS A 39 -28.32 12.48 -3.85
C HIS A 39 -27.26 13.60 -3.83
N ARG A 40 -26.06 13.35 -4.34
CA ARG A 40 -25.24 14.42 -4.94
C ARG A 40 -24.14 13.89 -5.85
N SER A 41 -24.23 14.34 -7.10
CA SER A 41 -23.13 14.35 -8.04
C SER A 41 -22.15 15.44 -7.60
N THR A 42 -21.16 15.07 -6.82
CA THR A 42 -19.97 15.88 -6.58
C THR A 42 -18.78 14.94 -6.71
N ASN A 43 -17.83 15.30 -7.59
CA ASN A 43 -16.52 14.64 -7.70
C ASN A 43 -15.79 14.84 -6.36
N HIS A 44 -16.09 14.01 -5.38
CA HIS A 44 -15.32 13.98 -4.15
C HIS A 44 -14.02 13.20 -4.41
N PRO A 45 -12.87 13.72 -3.98
CA PRO A 45 -11.63 12.96 -3.98
C PRO A 45 -11.83 11.62 -3.24
N ASP A 46 -11.13 10.58 -3.69
CA ASP A 46 -11.18 9.28 -3.05
C ASP A 46 -10.75 9.44 -1.58
N PRO A 47 -11.61 9.08 -0.59
CA PRO A 47 -11.33 9.36 0.82
C PRO A 47 -10.13 8.57 1.36
N VAL A 48 -9.72 7.52 0.63
CA VAL A 48 -8.59 6.66 0.95
C VAL A 48 -7.85 6.25 -0.31
N ARG A 49 -6.51 6.28 -0.24
CA ARG A 49 -5.60 5.73 -1.25
C ARG A 49 -4.85 4.57 -0.63
N VAL A 50 -4.77 3.47 -1.35
CA VAL A 50 -4.10 2.27 -0.84
C VAL A 50 -2.99 1.86 -1.78
N TYR A 51 -1.85 1.52 -1.21
CA TYR A 51 -0.67 1.08 -1.94
C TYR A 51 -0.16 -0.23 -1.35
N ILE A 52 0.33 -1.12 -2.21
CA ILE A 52 1.10 -2.30 -1.81
C ILE A 52 2.55 -2.06 -2.24
N ASN A 53 3.48 -2.27 -1.32
CA ASN A 53 4.91 -2.22 -1.59
C ASN A 53 5.53 -3.53 -1.10
N ASN A 54 5.78 -4.46 -2.02
CA ASN A 54 6.08 -5.86 -1.70
C ASN A 54 4.97 -6.46 -0.81
N SER A 55 5.28 -6.72 0.46
CA SER A 55 4.35 -7.24 1.46
C SER A 55 3.83 -6.18 2.44
N LEU A 56 4.19 -4.90 2.25
CA LEU A 56 3.72 -3.81 3.11
C LEU A 56 2.53 -3.10 2.46
N LEU A 57 1.36 -3.21 3.08
CA LEU A 57 0.17 -2.48 2.68
C LEU A 57 0.10 -1.13 3.40
N GLU A 58 0.00 -0.06 2.61
CA GLU A 58 -0.12 1.32 3.08
C GLU A 58 -1.52 1.85 2.78
N VAL A 59 -2.28 2.18 3.80
CA VAL A 59 -3.61 2.79 3.71
C VAL A 59 -3.49 4.26 4.12
N GLU A 60 -3.60 5.17 3.16
CA GLU A 60 -3.50 6.62 3.35
C GLU A 60 -4.88 7.27 3.24
N PHE A 61 -5.35 7.89 4.32
CA PHE A 61 -6.56 8.69 4.36
C PHE A 61 -6.24 10.15 3.98
N GLU A 62 -7.13 10.78 3.23
CA GLU A 62 -6.98 12.18 2.85
C GLU A 62 -7.06 13.11 4.06
N HIS A 63 -7.96 12.76 5.00
CA HIS A 63 -8.21 13.48 6.25
C HIS A 63 -8.27 12.50 7.42
N PRO A 64 -7.99 12.95 8.66
CA PRO A 64 -8.19 12.14 9.85
C PRO A 64 -9.59 11.52 9.89
N SER A 65 -9.65 10.22 10.13
CA SER A 65 -10.89 9.43 10.06
C SER A 65 -11.18 8.76 11.41
N LYS A 66 -12.46 8.61 11.72
CA LYS A 66 -12.94 7.98 12.96
C LYS A 66 -13.72 6.72 12.64
N ASP A 67 -13.76 5.81 13.61
CA ASP A 67 -14.50 4.55 13.55
C ASP A 67 -14.21 3.75 12.27
N VAL A 68 -12.93 3.66 11.92
CA VAL A 68 -12.45 2.94 10.74
C VAL A 68 -12.40 1.45 11.06
N THR A 69 -12.90 0.61 10.16
CA THR A 69 -12.67 -0.83 10.21
C THR A 69 -11.95 -1.26 8.93
N ILE A 70 -10.84 -1.98 9.09
CA ILE A 70 -10.04 -2.53 8.00
C ILE A 70 -10.08 -4.04 8.10
N THR A 71 -10.49 -4.70 7.01
CA THR A 71 -10.54 -6.16 6.91
C THR A 71 -9.78 -6.59 5.66
N ILE A 72 -8.94 -7.62 5.77
CA ILE A 72 -8.30 -8.26 4.63
C ILE A 72 -8.69 -9.74 4.62
N ILE A 73 -9.20 -10.18 3.48
CA ILE A 73 -9.75 -11.52 3.28
C ILE A 73 -8.99 -12.17 2.13
N ASN A 74 -8.44 -13.36 2.37
CA ASN A 74 -7.91 -14.17 1.28
C ASN A 74 -9.09 -14.63 0.40
N SER A 75 -9.11 -14.21 -0.87
CA SER A 75 -10.25 -14.40 -1.77
C SER A 75 -10.44 -15.85 -2.21
N GLU A 76 -9.39 -16.67 -2.15
CA GLU A 76 -9.45 -18.09 -2.51
C GLU A 76 -10.06 -18.94 -1.39
N THR A 77 -9.68 -18.66 -0.14
CA THR A 77 -10.09 -19.44 1.03
C THR A 77 -11.27 -18.82 1.79
N GLY A 78 -11.55 -17.54 1.57
CA GLY A 78 -12.52 -16.76 2.34
C GLY A 78 -12.06 -16.44 3.77
N LYS A 79 -10.82 -16.76 4.15
CA LYS A 79 -10.30 -16.52 5.49
C LYS A 79 -9.93 -15.04 5.68
N THR A 80 -10.43 -14.44 6.76
CA THR A 80 -9.94 -13.14 7.23
C THR A 80 -8.53 -13.29 7.79
N ILE A 81 -7.56 -12.66 7.15
CA ILE A 81 -6.15 -12.66 7.58
C ILE A 81 -5.83 -11.42 8.43
N TYR A 82 -6.61 -10.35 8.27
CA TYR A 82 -6.47 -9.13 9.05
C TYR A 82 -7.82 -8.53 9.39
N TYR A 83 -7.97 -8.08 10.63
CA TYR A 83 -9.12 -7.31 11.09
C TYR A 83 -8.67 -6.31 12.15
N GLU A 84 -8.96 -5.03 11.92
CA GLU A 84 -8.71 -3.99 12.90
C GLU A 84 -9.85 -2.98 12.94
N LYS A 85 -10.27 -2.61 14.15
CA LYS A 85 -11.19 -1.51 14.40
C LYS A 85 -10.45 -0.36 15.08
N ILE A 86 -10.44 0.80 14.45
CA ILE A 86 -9.67 1.98 14.84
C ILE A 86 -10.64 3.11 15.19
N ILE A 87 -10.57 3.60 16.43
CA ILE A 87 -11.46 4.67 16.91
C ILE A 87 -11.11 6.01 16.24
N SER A 88 -9.82 6.29 16.10
CA SER A 88 -9.30 7.53 15.48
C SER A 88 -7.99 7.24 14.77
N LEU A 89 -7.91 7.59 13.50
CA LEU A 89 -6.73 7.42 12.66
C LEU A 89 -6.36 8.77 12.06
N GLU A 90 -5.10 9.21 12.26
CA GLU A 90 -4.66 10.51 11.80
C GLU A 90 -4.51 10.58 10.28
N LYS A 91 -3.78 9.63 9.68
CA LYS A 91 -3.53 9.68 8.23
C LYS A 91 -3.17 8.35 7.60
N VAL A 92 -2.17 7.65 8.13
CA VAL A 92 -1.62 6.45 7.47
C VAL A 92 -1.71 5.25 8.41
N ARG A 93 -2.06 4.09 7.84
CA ARG A 93 -1.97 2.79 8.50
C ARG A 93 -1.10 1.87 7.65
N LEU A 94 -0.10 1.24 8.28
CA LEU A 94 0.78 0.25 7.67
C LEU A 94 0.42 -1.14 8.19
N ILE A 95 0.33 -2.12 7.28
CA ILE A 95 0.00 -3.50 7.59
C ILE A 95 1.03 -4.40 6.92
N ASP A 96 1.70 -5.22 7.72
CA ASP A 96 2.68 -6.21 7.24
C ASP A 96 1.97 -7.51 6.86
N LEU A 97 2.19 -7.95 5.63
CA LEU A 97 1.64 -9.17 5.01
C LEU A 97 2.75 -10.14 4.58
N SER A 98 3.95 -10.04 5.18
CA SER A 98 5.12 -10.84 4.78
C SER A 98 4.95 -12.34 4.96
N GLU A 99 4.09 -12.77 5.88
CA GLU A 99 3.79 -14.18 6.17
C GLU A 99 2.67 -14.76 5.28
N GLU A 100 2.07 -13.95 4.40
CA GLU A 100 0.92 -14.34 3.57
C GLU A 100 1.35 -14.81 2.17
N ASP A 101 0.50 -15.63 1.53
CA ASP A 101 0.81 -16.19 0.21
C ASP A 101 0.79 -15.12 -0.89
N LYS A 102 1.91 -14.99 -1.61
CA LYS A 102 2.09 -14.06 -2.73
C LYS A 102 1.27 -14.39 -3.97
N LYS A 103 0.88 -15.66 -4.14
CA LYS A 103 0.13 -16.11 -5.31
C LYS A 103 -1.37 -15.92 -5.16
N ALA A 104 -1.83 -15.73 -3.92
CA ALA A 104 -3.24 -15.57 -3.63
C ALA A 104 -3.73 -14.14 -3.94
N GLU A 105 -5.00 -14.05 -4.29
CA GLU A 105 -5.73 -12.78 -4.38
C GLU A 105 -6.38 -12.46 -3.02
N TYR A 106 -6.36 -11.18 -2.65
CA TYR A 106 -6.92 -10.68 -1.41
C TYR A 106 -7.93 -9.57 -1.68
N ALA A 107 -9.03 -9.60 -0.92
CA ALA A 107 -9.98 -8.52 -0.83
C ALA A 107 -9.66 -7.64 0.37
N LEU A 108 -9.51 -6.35 0.12
CA LEU A 108 -9.40 -5.30 1.12
C LEU A 108 -10.76 -4.63 1.26
N GLU A 109 -11.23 -4.53 2.49
CA GLU A 109 -12.46 -3.82 2.85
C GLU A 109 -12.12 -2.75 3.89
N ILE A 110 -12.52 -1.52 3.60
CA ILE A 110 -12.37 -0.39 4.52
C ILE A 110 -13.74 0.26 4.69
N SER A 111 -14.21 0.34 5.93
CA SER A 111 -15.44 1.02 6.28
C SER A 111 -15.21 2.11 7.31
N THR A 112 -16.06 3.13 7.23
CA THR A 112 -16.30 4.11 8.29
C THR A 112 -17.80 4.17 8.55
N SER A 113 -18.24 5.06 9.44
CA SER A 113 -19.66 5.32 9.64
C SER A 113 -20.37 5.93 8.43
N SER A 114 -19.66 6.56 7.49
CA SER A 114 -20.25 7.32 6.38
C SER A 114 -20.01 6.70 5.00
N TRP A 115 -19.01 5.84 4.84
CA TRP A 115 -18.70 5.22 3.56
C TRP A 115 -18.02 3.86 3.72
N PHE A 116 -18.11 3.07 2.66
CA PHE A 116 -17.44 1.79 2.52
C PHE A 116 -16.69 1.76 1.19
N THR A 117 -15.54 1.09 1.16
CA THR A 117 -14.80 0.85 -0.08
C THR A 117 -14.15 -0.52 -0.06
N THR A 118 -13.99 -1.08 -1.25
CA THR A 118 -13.36 -2.39 -1.43
C THR A 118 -12.35 -2.35 -2.56
N GLY A 119 -11.26 -3.11 -2.40
CA GLY A 119 -10.22 -3.27 -3.41
C GLY A 119 -9.78 -4.72 -3.49
N ILE A 120 -9.22 -5.10 -4.62
CA ILE A 120 -8.65 -6.43 -4.84
C ILE A 120 -7.16 -6.25 -5.14
N PHE A 121 -6.31 -7.08 -4.54
CA PHE A 121 -4.87 -7.03 -4.75
C PHE A 121 -4.20 -8.39 -4.57
N THR A 122 -3.02 -8.53 -5.17
CA THR A 122 -2.05 -9.60 -4.92
C THR A 122 -0.86 -9.01 -4.17
N ILE A 123 -0.10 -9.85 -3.48
CA ILE A 123 1.18 -9.48 -2.85
C ILE A 123 2.29 -9.79 -3.84
N ASP A 124 3.28 -8.91 -3.97
CA ASP A 124 4.40 -9.09 -4.91
C ASP A 124 5.56 -9.91 -4.30
#